data_AF-A0A8J7Y9U2-F1
#
_entry.id   AF-A0A8J7Y9U2-F1
#
_cell.length_a   1.000
_cell.length_b   1.000
_cell.length_c   1.000
_cell.angle_alpha   90.00
_cell.angle_beta   90.00
_cell.angle_gamma   90.00
#
_symmetry.space_group_name_H-M   'P 1'
#
loop_
_entity.id
_entity.type
_entity.pdbx_description
1 polymer ?
#
loop_
_entity_poly.entity_id
_entity_poly.type
_entity_poly.pdbx_seq_one_letter_code
_entity_poly.pdbx_strand_id
1 'polypeptide(L)' 'MERFVRLVVAGGLALVAGLWIATLAVPQTPGWVAGVALAVAGVAGLAAGIGREIRVGE' A
#
# COMPACT_ATOMS: atom_id res chain seq x y z
N MET A 1 -13.95 3.16 -13.42
CA MET A 1 -13.82 1.99 -12.53
C MET A 1 -12.49 1.23 -12.66
N GLU A 2 -12.01 0.82 -13.84
CA GLU A 2 -10.83 -0.08 -13.94
C GLU A 2 -9.54 0.46 -13.30
N ARG A 3 -9.23 1.75 -13.48
CA ARG A 3 -8.04 2.39 -12.88
C ARG A 3 -8.13 2.56 -11.36
N PHE A 4 -9.35 2.77 -10.83
CA PHE A 4 -9.59 2.85 -9.38
C PHE A 4 -9.34 1.49 -8.74
N VAL A 5 -9.99 0.44 -9.25
CA VAL A 5 -9.83 -0.93 -8.76
C VAL A 5 -8.37 -1.36 -8.83
N ARG A 6 -7.67 -1.04 -9.94
CA ARG A 6 -6.25 -1.36 -10.07
C ARG A 6 -5.37 -0.69 -9.00
N LEU A 7 -5.62 0.60 -8.69
CA LEU A 7 -4.87 1.31 -7.64
C LEU A 7 -5.15 0.74 -6.25
N VAL A 8 -6.42 0.42 -5.96
CA VAL A 8 -6.83 -0.15 -4.69
C VAL A 8 -6.23 -1.55 -4.49
N VAL A 9 -6.32 -2.42 -5.50
CA VAL A 9 -5.77 -3.77 -5.45
C VAL A 9 -4.24 -3.75 -5.35
N ALA A 10 -3.56 -2.93 -6.17
CA ALA A 10 -2.11 -2.80 -6.11
C ALA A 10 -1.64 -2.24 -4.76
N GLY A 11 -2.33 -1.22 -4.22
CA GLY A 11 -2.07 -0.66 -2.90
C GLY A 11 -2.28 -1.68 -1.79
N GLY A 12 -3.38 -2.43 -1.83
CA GLY A 12 -3.67 -3.49 -0.87
C GLY A 12 -2.62 -4.61 -0.88
N LEU A 13 -2.21 -5.09 -2.06
CA LEU A 13 -1.17 -6.12 -2.19
C LEU A 13 0.19 -5.62 -1.66
N ALA A 14 0.58 -4.39 -1.99
CA ALA A 14 1.79 -3.77 -1.48
C ALA A 14 1.75 -3.64 0.05
N LEU A 15 0.59 -3.31 0.62
CA LEU A 15 0.41 -3.19 2.06
C LEU A 15 0.56 -4.54 2.77
N VAL A 16 -0.13 -5.57 2.29
CA VAL A 16 -0.05 -6.93 2.86
C VAL A 16 1.37 -7.47 2.77
N ALA A 17 2.01 -7.37 1.60
CA ALA A 17 3.39 -7.81 1.40
C ALA A 17 4.36 -7.05 2.31
N GLY A 18 4.18 -5.74 2.46
CA GLY A 18 5.04 -4.90 3.29
C GLY A 18 4.93 -5.25 4.77
N LEU A 19 3.70 -5.46 5.25
CA LEU A 19 3.44 -5.86 6.63
C LEU A 19 3.97 -7.26 6.94
N TRP A 20 3.86 -8.20 5.99
CA TRP A 20 4.46 -9.53 6.10
C TRP A 20 5.99 -9.47 6.16
N ILE A 21 6.62 -8.66 5.33
CA ILE A 21 8.08 -8.49 5.38
C ILE A 21 8.47 -7.83 6.71
N ALA A 22 7.77 -6.79 7.14
CA ALA A 22 8.06 -6.08 8.38
C ALA A 22 7.84 -6.95 9.64
N THR A 23 6.91 -7.90 9.62
CA THR A 23 6.67 -8.80 10.76
C THR A 23 7.62 -9.99 10.79
N LEU A 24 8.04 -10.50 9.62
CA LEU A 24 8.92 -11.66 9.52
C LEU A 24 10.41 -11.29 9.56
N ALA A 25 10.77 -10.05 9.16
CA ALA A 25 12.14 -9.57 9.22
C ALA A 25 12.54 -9.22 10.66
N VAL A 26 13.83 -9.44 10.98
CA VAL A 26 14.40 -8.99 12.25
C VAL A 26 14.26 -7.46 12.35
N PRO A 27 13.78 -6.92 13.49
CA PRO A 27 13.62 -5.48 13.67
C PRO A 27 14.90 -4.70 13.36
N GLN A 28 14.74 -3.50 12.81
CA GLN A 28 15.85 -2.58 12.46
C GLN A 28 16.83 -3.10 11.38
N THR A 29 16.51 -4.21 10.71
CA THR A 29 17.29 -4.66 9.55
C THR A 29 16.84 -3.96 8.26
N PRO A 30 17.69 -3.94 7.21
CA PRO A 30 17.30 -3.39 5.90
C PRO A 30 16.03 -4.04 5.33
N GLY A 31 15.83 -5.34 5.58
CA GLY A 31 14.61 -6.05 5.18
C GLY A 31 13.36 -5.53 5.89
N TRP A 32 13.47 -5.25 7.19
CA TRP A 32 12.39 -4.64 7.97
C TRP A 32 12.04 -3.24 7.45
N VAL A 33 13.05 -2.41 7.18
CA VAL A 33 12.86 -1.05 6.60
C VAL A 33 12.18 -1.12 5.23
N ALA A 34 12.58 -2.06 4.37
CA ALA A 34 11.94 -2.29 3.08
C ALA A 34 10.47 -2.68 3.23
N GLY A 35 10.14 -3.56 4.19
CA GLY A 35 8.76 -3.94 4.50
C GLY A 35 7.92 -2.76 4.96
N VAL A 36 8.44 -1.93 5.87
CA VAL A 36 7.78 -0.71 6.33
C VAL A 36 7.55 0.27 5.17
N ALA A 37 8.56 0.51 4.34
CA ALA A 37 8.44 1.39 3.18
C ALA A 37 7.37 0.90 2.19
N LEU A 38 7.31 -0.42 1.95
CA LEU A 38 6.30 -1.03 1.09
C LEU A 38 4.89 -0.88 1.68
N ALA A 39 4.74 -1.04 3.01
CA ALA A 39 3.48 -0.84 3.70
C ALA A 39 2.97 0.61 3.57
N VAL A 40 3.87 1.58 3.76
CA VAL A 40 3.56 3.01 3.57
C VAL A 40 3.14 3.30 2.13
N ALA A 41 3.85 2.73 1.14
CA ALA A 41 3.49 2.86 -0.27
C ALA A 41 2.10 2.26 -0.57
N GLY A 42 1.77 1.12 0.05
CA GLY A 42 0.44 0.51 -0.05
C GLY A 42 -0.68 1.41 0.49
N VAL A 43 -0.47 2.02 1.65
CA VAL A 43 -1.40 3.01 2.24
C VAL A 43 -1.59 4.21 1.31
N ALA A 44 -0.50 4.76 0.76
CA ALA A 44 -0.56 5.88 -0.18
C ALA A 44 -1.33 5.51 -1.46
N GLY A 45 -1.13 4.29 -1.98
CA GLY A 45 -1.86 3.77 -3.13
C GLY A 45 -3.36 3.66 -2.89
N LEU A 46 -3.76 3.16 -1.71
CA LEU A 46 -5.15 3.12 -1.28
C LEU A 46 -5.76 4.51 -1.16
N ALA A 47 -5.07 5.43 -0.46
CA ALA A 47 -5.52 6.81 -0.29
C ALA A 47 -5.68 7.54 -1.63
N ALA A 48 -4.76 7.35 -2.57
CA ALA A 48 -4.83 7.92 -3.91
C ALA A 48 -5.97 7.32 -4.75
N GLY A 49 -6.22 6.02 -4.63
CA GLY A 49 -7.37 5.37 -5.27
C GLY A 49 -8.68 5.95 -4.75
N ILE A 50 -8.88 5.93 -3.43
CA ILE A 50 -10.10 6.40 -2.75
C ILE A 50 -10.33 7.89 -3.01
N GLY A 51 -9.32 8.75 -2.80
CA GLY A 51 -9.46 10.19 -2.99
C GLY A 51 -9.79 10.60 -4.43
N ARG A 52 -9.40 9.79 -5.42
CA ARG A 52 -9.77 10.02 -6.82
C ARG A 52 -11.24 9.70 -7.11
N GLU A 53 -11.81 8.66 -6.50
CA GLU A 53 -13.22 8.31 -6.72
C GLU A 53 -14.13 9.33 -6.02
N ILE A 54 -13.77 9.74 -4.79
CA ILE A 54 -14.52 10.76 -4.05
C ILE A 54 -14.63 12.07 -4.85
N ARG A 55 -13.54 12.49 -5.51
CA ARG A 55 -13.50 13.75 -6.29
C ARG A 55 -14.20 13.66 -7.67
N VAL A 56 -14.50 12.45 -8.16
CA VAL A 56 -15.25 12.26 -9.42
C VAL A 56 -16.76 12.21 -9.18
N GLY A 57 -17.18 11.97 -7.92
CA GLY A 57 -18.59 11.95 -7.52
C GLY A 57 -19.20 13.29 -7.14
N GLU A 58 -18.43 14.38 -7.15
CA GLU A 58 -18.90 15.78 -7.04
C GLU A 58 -19.16 16.39 -8.42
#